data_AF-A0A3P6A901-F1
#
_entry.id   AF-A0A3P6A901-F1
#
_cell.length_a   1.000
_cell.length_b   1.000
_cell.length_c   1.000
_cell.angle_alpha   90.00
_cell.angle_beta   90.00
_cell.angle_gamma   90.00
#
_symmetry.space_group_name_H-M   'P 1'
#
loop_
_entity.id
_entity.type
_entity.pdbx_description
1 polymer ?
#
loop_
_entity_poly.entity_id
_entity_poly.type
_entity_poly.pdbx_seq_one_letter_code
_entity_poly.pdbx_strand_id
1 'polypeptide(L)'
;MDLKALHLKLQEMRQSFFNEGYLNCQYTQIEALEKDSSPYFIVEIITLYFRDSPNVIAALEHEFIGAIKINNELEKANILLQAGNVEGMKEAVRRIKKEHSELRAKFETYFQLMRRAGPTEQAVNSS
;
A
#
# COMPACT_ATOMS: atom_id res chain seq x y z
N MET A 1 5.03 12.49 36.80
CA MET A 1 4.07 11.44 36.41
C MET A 1 4.53 10.15 37.08
N ASP A 2 3.66 9.45 37.81
CA ASP A 2 4.00 8.19 38.51
C ASP A 2 4.28 7.07 37.49
N LEU A 3 5.37 6.33 37.67
CA LEU A 3 5.77 5.19 36.83
C LEU A 3 4.64 4.15 36.72
N LYS A 4 3.87 3.94 37.80
CA LYS A 4 2.71 3.03 37.79
C LYS A 4 1.60 3.53 36.89
N ALA A 5 1.33 4.83 36.90
CA ALA A 5 0.32 5.44 36.03
C ALA A 5 0.70 5.31 34.54
N LEU A 6 2.00 5.41 34.22
CA LEU A 6 2.48 5.22 32.84
C LEU A 6 2.31 3.77 32.37
N HIS A 7 2.64 2.78 33.21
CA HIS A 7 2.43 1.37 32.87
C HIS A 7 0.96 1.02 32.69
N LEU A 8 0.07 1.56 33.53
CA LEU A 8 -1.37 1.36 33.38
C LEU A 8 -1.86 1.91 32.03
N LYS A 9 -1.45 3.13 31.68
CA LYS A 9 -1.81 3.75 30.41
C LYS A 9 -1.31 2.96 29.20
N LEU A 10 -0.12 2.37 29.28
CA LEU A 10 0.43 1.48 28.25
C LEU A 10 -0.42 0.21 28.09
N GLN A 11 -0.85 -0.40 29.21
CA GLN A 11 -1.71 -1.58 29.19
C GLN A 11 -3.09 -1.27 28.61
N GLU A 12 -3.69 -0.15 28.99
CA GLU A 12 -4.98 0.31 28.47
C GLU A 12 -4.91 0.55 26.95
N MET A 13 -3.88 1.25 26.48
CA MET A 13 -3.67 1.50 25.05
C MET A 13 -3.42 0.20 24.29
N ARG A 14 -2.60 -0.70 24.83
CA ARG A 14 -2.38 -2.02 24.23
C ARG A 14 -3.69 -2.79 24.10
N GLN A 15 -4.51 -2.81 25.15
CA GLN A 15 -5.78 -3.54 25.16
C GLN A 15 -6.79 -2.93 24.18
N SER A 16 -6.78 -1.60 24.00
CA SER A 16 -7.68 -0.93 23.05
C SER A 16 -7.44 -1.41 21.62
N PHE A 17 -6.18 -1.64 21.20
CA PHE A 17 -5.89 -2.19 19.87
C PHE A 17 -6.58 -3.53 19.59
N PHE A 18 -6.73 -4.40 20.59
CA PHE A 18 -7.44 -5.67 20.44
C PHE A 18 -8.96 -5.49 20.49
N ASN A 19 -9.45 -4.66 21.42
CA ASN A 19 -10.88 -4.41 21.59
C ASN A 19 -11.50 -3.73 20.35
N GLU A 20 -10.73 -2.86 19.70
CA GLU A 20 -11.12 -2.13 18.48
C GLU A 20 -10.86 -2.93 17.20
N GLY A 21 -10.20 -4.10 17.29
CA GLY A 21 -9.95 -5.00 16.16
C GLY A 21 -8.76 -4.61 15.27
N TYR A 22 -7.90 -3.68 15.70
CA TYR A 22 -6.66 -3.35 15.00
C TYR A 22 -5.63 -4.48 15.06
N LEU A 23 -5.60 -5.22 16.17
CA LEU A 23 -4.69 -6.34 16.40
C LEU A 23 -5.46 -7.59 16.81
N ASN A 24 -4.96 -8.76 16.40
CA ASN A 24 -5.49 -10.06 16.78
C ASN A 24 -4.43 -10.88 17.54
N CYS A 25 -4.76 -12.12 17.92
CA CYS A 25 -3.88 -12.99 18.71
C CYS A 25 -2.50 -13.26 18.09
N GLN A 26 -2.30 -13.00 16.79
CA GLN A 26 -1.00 -13.07 16.15
C GLN A 26 -0.03 -12.03 16.73
N TYR A 27 -0.49 -10.82 17.05
CA TYR A 27 0.38 -9.78 17.62
C TYR A 27 1.00 -10.21 18.96
N THR A 28 0.23 -10.94 19.78
CA THR A 28 0.73 -11.51 21.04
C THR A 28 1.91 -12.48 20.82
N GLN A 29 1.92 -13.21 19.69
CA GLN A 29 3.05 -14.08 19.35
C GLN A 29 4.28 -13.26 18.98
N ILE A 30 4.10 -12.13 18.29
CA ILE A 30 5.21 -11.21 17.94
C ILE A 30 5.81 -10.61 19.23
N GLU A 31 4.97 -10.15 20.17
CA GLU A 31 5.43 -9.64 21.48
C GLU A 31 6.21 -10.69 22.29
N ALA A 32 5.85 -11.97 22.16
CA ALA A 32 6.57 -13.05 22.85
C ALA A 32 8.02 -13.21 22.32
N LEU A 33 8.28 -12.88 21.05
CA LEU A 33 9.61 -12.97 20.44
C LEU A 33 10.59 -11.92 20.98
N GLU A 34 10.09 -10.78 21.49
CA GLU A 34 10.93 -9.71 22.03
C GLU A 34 11.69 -10.15 23.29
N LYS A 35 11.17 -11.14 24.03
CA LYS A 35 11.79 -11.65 25.27
C LYS A 35 13.11 -12.38 25.04
N ASP A 36 13.37 -12.86 23.83
CA ASP A 36 14.51 -13.74 23.53
C ASP A 36 15.59 -13.10 22.64
N SER A 37 15.38 -11.92 22.06
CA SER A 37 16.17 -11.49 20.89
C SER A 37 16.66 -10.04 20.83
N SER A 38 15.92 -9.03 21.30
CA SER A 38 16.41 -7.64 21.35
C SER A 38 15.40 -6.74 22.08
N PRO A 39 15.83 -5.83 22.98
CA PRO A 39 14.97 -4.72 23.35
C PRO A 39 14.61 -3.94 22.07
N TYR A 40 13.35 -3.54 21.90
CA TYR A 40 12.82 -2.80 20.74
C TYR A 40 12.46 -3.61 19.48
N PHE A 41 12.46 -4.95 19.54
CA PHE A 41 12.06 -5.79 18.40
C PHE A 41 10.68 -5.42 17.84
N ILE A 42 9.70 -5.16 18.73
CA ILE A 42 8.34 -4.75 18.32
C ILE A 42 8.37 -3.40 17.63
N VAL A 43 9.13 -2.44 18.16
CA VAL A 43 9.27 -1.12 17.55
C VAL A 43 9.88 -1.23 16.16
N GLU A 44 10.89 -2.08 15.99
CA GLU A 44 11.53 -2.31 14.69
C GLU A 44 10.54 -2.91 13.67
N ILE A 45 9.89 -4.03 13.99
CA ILE A 45 8.94 -4.68 13.08
C ILE A 45 7.81 -3.73 12.67
N ILE A 46 7.24 -2.99 13.63
CA ILE A 46 6.14 -2.09 13.35
C ILE A 46 6.62 -0.88 12.52
N THR A 47 7.84 -0.39 12.77
CA THR A 47 8.46 0.65 11.93
C THR A 47 8.68 0.15 10.51
N LEU A 48 9.19 -1.07 10.34
CA LEU A 48 9.38 -1.69 9.02
C LEU A 48 8.04 -1.86 8.29
N TYR A 49 7.01 -2.36 8.98
CA TYR A 49 5.67 -2.52 8.42
C TYR A 49 5.10 -1.20 7.88
N PHE A 50 5.14 -0.12 8.69
CA PHE A 50 4.62 1.18 8.25
C PHE A 50 5.46 1.82 7.15
N ARG A 51 6.78 1.56 7.12
CA ARG A 51 7.66 2.04 6.06
C ARG A 51 7.38 1.34 4.73
N ASP A 52 7.15 0.03 4.74
CA ASP A 52 7.17 -0.80 3.53
C ASP A 52 5.75 -1.08 2.98
N SER A 53 4.72 -1.14 3.83
CA SER A 53 3.34 -1.46 3.40
C SER A 53 2.71 -0.52 2.37
N PRO A 54 2.95 0.82 2.34
CA PRO A 54 2.38 1.68 1.31
C PRO A 54 2.82 1.31 -0.11
N ASN A 55 4.06 0.82 -0.26
CA ASN A 55 4.59 0.40 -1.56
C ASN A 55 3.91 -0.89 -2.04
N VAL A 56 3.64 -1.84 -1.13
CA VAL A 56 2.90 -3.07 -1.44
C VAL A 56 1.45 -2.77 -1.82
N ILE A 57 0.79 -1.87 -1.08
CA ILE A 57 -0.59 -1.45 -1.36
C ILE A 57 -0.67 -0.80 -2.75
N ALA A 58 0.21 0.14 -3.07
CA ALA A 58 0.24 0.78 -4.39
C ALA A 58 0.47 -0.23 -5.53
N ALA A 59 1.37 -1.20 -5.33
CA ALA A 59 1.59 -2.27 -6.31
C ALA A 59 0.33 -3.13 -6.52
N LEU A 60 -0.37 -3.50 -5.44
CA LEU A 60 -1.64 -4.25 -5.52
C LEU A 60 -2.74 -3.46 -6.22
N GLU A 61 -2.87 -2.15 -5.95
CA GLU A 61 -3.84 -1.27 -6.63
C GLU A 61 -3.60 -1.22 -8.14
N HIS A 62 -2.33 -1.11 -8.55
CA HIS A 62 -1.98 -1.09 -9.96
C HIS A 62 -2.20 -2.44 -10.65
N GLU A 63 -1.88 -3.55 -9.98
CA GLU A 63 -2.12 -4.90 -10.51
C GLU A 63 -3.62 -5.18 -10.65
N PHE A 64 -4.43 -4.78 -9.66
CA PHE A 64 -5.88 -4.96 -9.67
C PHE A 64 -6.55 -4.31 -10.89
N ILE A 65 -6.10 -3.13 -11.31
CA ILE A 65 -6.63 -2.44 -12.49
C ILE A 65 -5.89 -2.77 -13.80
N GLY A 66 -4.82 -3.56 -13.73
CA GLY A 66 -3.98 -3.90 -14.89
C GLY A 66 -3.21 -2.71 -15.48
N ALA A 67 -2.71 -1.79 -14.64
CA ALA A 67 -1.97 -0.59 -15.08
C ALA A 67 -0.53 -0.89 -15.52
N ILE A 68 -0.35 -1.82 -16.46
CA ILE A 68 0.93 -2.41 -16.90
C ILE A 68 2.02 -1.36 -17.18
N LYS A 69 1.68 -0.25 -17.84
CA LYS A 69 2.67 0.80 -18.17
C LYS A 69 3.19 1.54 -16.94
N ILE A 70 2.33 1.76 -15.94
CA ILE A 70 2.73 2.41 -14.68
C ILE A 70 3.63 1.45 -13.89
N ASN A 71 3.27 0.17 -13.82
CA ASN A 71 4.07 -0.87 -13.17
C ASN A 71 5.48 -0.98 -13.78
N ASN A 72 5.58 -1.04 -15.11
CA ASN A 72 6.88 -1.07 -15.79
C ASN A 72 7.77 0.15 -15.47
N GLU A 73 7.19 1.35 -15.32
CA GLU A 73 7.96 2.53 -14.95
C GLU A 73 8.31 2.56 -13.44
N LEU A 74 7.47 2.01 -12.57
CA LEU A 74 7.76 1.84 -11.15
C LEU A 74 8.90 0.83 -10.92
N GLU A 75 8.93 -0.29 -11.65
CA GLU A 75 10.04 -1.26 -11.60
C GLU A 75 11.37 -0.61 -11.98
N LYS A 76 11.39 0.18 -13.06
CA LYS A 76 12.57 0.96 -13.47
C LYS A 76 12.97 1.99 -12.40
N ALA A 77 11.99 2.66 -11.80
CA ALA A 77 12.24 3.64 -10.74
C ALA A 77 12.86 2.99 -9.50
N ASN A 78 12.42 1.78 -9.13
CA ASN A 78 13.00 1.04 -8.01
C ASN A 78 14.48 0.70 -8.23
N ILE A 79 14.86 0.29 -9.44
CA ILE A 79 16.28 0.05 -9.79
C ILE A 79 17.11 1.33 -9.63
N LEU A 80 16.58 2.48 -10.06
CA LEU A 80 17.27 3.78 -9.93
C LEU A 80 17.39 4.22 -8.47
N LEU A 81 16.37 3.95 -7.65
CA LEU A 81 16.37 4.22 -6.22
C LEU A 81 17.43 3.39 -5.50
N GLN A 82 17.50 2.09 -5.79
CA GLN A 82 18.52 1.19 -5.23
C GLN A 82 19.94 1.59 -5.62
N ALA A 83 20.12 2.15 -6.83
CA ALA A 83 21.39 2.67 -7.31
C ALA A 83 21.75 4.06 -6.75
N GLY A 84 20.88 4.70 -5.95
CA GLY A 84 21.08 6.07 -5.46
C GLY A 84 21.08 7.13 -6.57
N ASN A 85 20.53 6.83 -7.74
CA ASN A 85 20.56 7.71 -8.91
C ASN A 85 19.42 8.74 -8.87
N VAL A 86 19.68 9.89 -8.23
CA VAL A 86 18.68 10.94 -7.99
C VAL A 86 18.13 11.55 -9.27
N GLU A 87 18.96 11.85 -10.27
CA GLU A 87 18.47 12.43 -11.53
C GLU A 87 17.70 11.39 -12.36
N GLY A 88 18.15 10.14 -12.40
CA GLY A 88 17.40 9.05 -13.01
C GLY A 88 16.02 8.87 -12.36
N MET A 89 15.96 8.97 -11.02
CA MET A 89 14.70 8.89 -10.27
C MET A 89 13.75 10.05 -10.61
N LYS A 90 14.26 11.28 -10.73
CA LYS A 90 13.46 12.45 -11.13
C LYS A 90 12.82 12.27 -12.51
N GLU A 91 13.57 11.71 -13.46
CA GLU A 91 13.04 11.36 -14.78
C GLU A 91 12.03 10.21 -14.73
N ALA A 92 12.27 9.19 -13.90
CA ALA A 92 11.31 8.12 -13.69
C ALA A 92 9.97 8.62 -13.12
N VAL A 93 10.01 9.54 -12.14
CA VAL A 93 8.80 10.19 -11.60
C VAL A 93 8.05 10.95 -12.70
N ARG A 94 8.75 11.63 -13.61
CA ARG A 94 8.11 12.32 -14.76
C ARG A 94 7.41 11.33 -15.68
N ARG A 95 8.03 10.17 -15.98
CA ARG A 95 7.44 9.11 -16.81
C ARG A 95 6.23 8.47 -16.15
N ILE A 96 6.31 8.14 -14.86
CA ILE A 96 5.18 7.60 -14.08
C ILE A 96 3.99 8.57 -14.11
N LYS A 97 4.23 9.86 -13.84
CA LYS A 97 3.17 10.89 -13.88
C LYS A 97 2.53 11.03 -15.26
N LYS A 98 3.33 10.92 -16.32
CA LYS A 98 2.84 10.93 -17.71
C LYS A 98 1.93 9.73 -17.98
N GLU A 99 2.39 8.51 -17.72
CA GLU A 99 1.59 7.29 -17.96
C GLU A 99 0.31 7.27 -17.11
N HIS A 100 0.38 7.74 -15.86
CA HIS A 100 -0.80 7.90 -15.01
C HIS A 100 -1.81 8.89 -15.60
N SER A 101 -1.35 10.06 -16.08
CA SER A 101 -2.22 11.06 -16.72
C SER A 101 -2.84 10.53 -18.01
N GLU A 102 -2.07 9.80 -18.82
CA GLU A 102 -2.57 9.19 -20.06
C GLU A 102 -3.62 8.11 -19.78
N LEU A 103 -3.38 7.24 -18.80
CA LEU A 103 -4.34 6.21 -18.40
C LEU A 103 -5.66 6.84 -17.91
N ARG A 104 -5.57 7.89 -17.09
CA ARG A 104 -6.74 8.65 -16.62
C ARG A 104 -7.52 9.26 -17.78
N ALA A 105 -6.86 9.89 -18.74
CA ALA A 105 -7.52 10.51 -19.89
C ALA A 105 -8.21 9.46 -20.79
N LYS A 106 -7.58 8.29 -20.96
CA LYS A 106 -8.19 7.16 -21.70
C LYS A 106 -9.43 6.63 -21.01
N PHE A 107 -9.38 6.41 -19.69
CA PHE A 107 -10.57 5.97 -18.94
C PHE A 107 -11.69 7.01 -18.97
N GLU A 108 -11.37 8.30 -18.84
CA GLU A 108 -12.39 9.36 -18.95
C GLU A 108 -13.08 9.31 -20.31
N THR A 109 -12.31 9.21 -21.39
CA THR A 109 -12.86 9.07 -22.75
C THR A 109 -13.70 7.80 -22.90
N TYR A 110 -13.19 6.66 -22.41
CA TYR A 110 -13.89 5.38 -22.44
C TYR A 110 -15.23 5.46 -21.67
N PHE A 111 -15.24 6.06 -20.48
CA PHE A 111 -16.45 6.24 -19.68
C PHE A 111 -17.45 7.18 -20.36
N GLN A 112 -16.98 8.22 -21.05
CA GLN A 112 -17.85 9.08 -21.86
C GLN A 112 -18.50 8.32 -23.01
N LEU A 113 -17.75 7.44 -23.70
CA LEU A 113 -18.28 6.60 -24.77
C LEU A 113 -19.29 5.58 -24.26
N MET A 114 -19.02 4.91 -23.13
CA MET A 114 -19.97 3.97 -22.51
C MET A 114 -21.28 4.65 -22.14
N ARG A 115 -21.22 5.84 -21.53
CA ARG A 115 -22.44 6.61 -21.20
C ARG A 115 -23.27 6.97 -22.42
N ARG A 116 -22.61 7.25 -23.56
CA ARG A 116 -23.28 7.56 -24.84
C ARG A 116 -23.87 6.33 -25.51
N ALA A 117 -23.22 5.17 -25.40
CA ALA A 117 -23.66 3.93 -26.02
C ALA A 117 -24.93 3.36 -25.37
N GLY A 118 -25.23 3.71 -24.11
CA GLY A 118 -26.34 3.13 -23.36
C GLY A 118 -26.01 1.71 -22.83
N PRO A 119 -26.91 1.08 -22.06
CA PRO A 119 -26.70 -0.28 -21.58
C PRO A 119 -26.71 -1.27 -22.75
N THR A 120 -25.63 -2.02 -22.92
CA THR A 120 -25.56 -3.13 -23.87
C THR A 120 -26.36 -4.32 -23.33
N GLU A 121 -27.68 -4.25 -23.35
CA GLU A 121 -28.50 -5.47 -23.25
C GLU A 121 -28.65 -6.10 -24.65
N GLN A 122 -28.31 -7.39 -24.71
CA GLN A 122 -28.50 -8.37 -25.79
C GLN A 122 -27.40 -8.52 -26.87
N ALA A 123 -26.46 -9.40 -26.58
CA ALA A 123 -26.07 -10.49 -27.51
C ALA A 123 -25.56 -11.72 -26.74
N VAL A 124 -26.34 -12.20 -25.77
CA VAL A 124 -26.29 -13.61 -25.34
C VAL A 124 -27.67 -14.18 -25.61
N ASN A 125 -28.01 -14.28 -26.90
CA ASN A 125 -29.13 -15.02 -27.45
C ASN A 125 -28.95 -15.04 -28.97
N SER A 126 -28.02 -15.85 -29.46
CA SER A 126 -28.03 -16.35 -30.85
C SER A 126 -27.12 -17.58 -30.92
N SER A 127 -27.79 -18.73 -30.90
CA SER A 127 -27.40 -20.08 -31.35
C SER A 127 -26.34 -20.85 -30.57
#